data_AF-A0A978SZ87-F1
#
_entry.id   AF-A0A978SZ87-F1
#
_cell.length_a   1.000
_cell.length_b   1.000
_cell.length_c   1.000
_cell.angle_alpha   90.00
_cell.angle_beta   90.00
_cell.angle_gamma   90.00
#
_symmetry.space_group_name_H-M   'P 1'
#
loop_
_entity.id
_entity.type
_entity.pdbx_description
1 polymer ?
#
loop_
_entity_poly.entity_id
_entity_poly.type
_entity_poly.pdbx_seq_one_letter_code
_entity_poly.pdbx_strand_id
1 'polypeptide(L)'
;METCRKISLIAKNDEHTREIGTLISVRRRKDLNHLQRRQQQRAITNSMIQIALTYGCKSFSRGALIFTLNDRSLRGTPYYKYINVLRGLRVVCLVGPPNPKILTAYWHEKTKRRVRI
;
A
#
# COMPACT_ATOMS: atom_id res chain seq x y z
N MET A 1 -13.75 8.55 -7.72
CA MET A 1 -13.58 7.39 -8.65
C MET A 1 -12.48 7.60 -9.67
N GLU A 2 -12.33 8.79 -10.27
CA GLU A 2 -11.29 9.02 -11.30
C GLU A 2 -9.86 8.88 -10.79
N THR A 3 -9.56 9.38 -9.58
CA THR A 3 -8.19 9.37 -9.05
C THR A 3 -7.64 7.97 -8.85
N CYS A 4 -8.45 7.02 -8.36
CA CYS A 4 -8.04 5.62 -8.22
C CYS A 4 -7.74 4.98 -9.59
N ARG A 5 -8.55 5.28 -10.61
CA ARG A 5 -8.30 4.81 -11.99
C ARG A 5 -6.98 5.38 -12.54
N LYS A 6 -6.74 6.68 -12.35
CA LYS A 6 -5.49 7.33 -12.78
C LYS A 6 -4.27 6.76 -12.04
N ILE A 7 -4.37 6.51 -10.73
CA ILE A 7 -3.31 5.85 -9.95
C ILE A 7 -3.04 4.44 -10.50
N SER A 8 -4.09 3.65 -10.74
CA SER A 8 -3.95 2.29 -11.29
C SER A 8 -3.33 2.29 -12.69
N LEU A 9 -3.65 3.28 -13.54
CA LEU A 9 -3.04 3.41 -14.86
C LEU A 9 -1.53 3.69 -14.77
N ILE A 10 -1.12 4.61 -13.88
CA ILE A 10 0.30 4.88 -13.66
C ILE A 10 1.01 3.65 -13.13
N ALA A 11 0.43 2.98 -12.12
CA ALA A 11 1.01 1.75 -11.56
C ALA A 11 1.18 0.64 -12.59
N LYS A 12 0.25 0.49 -13.53
CA LYS A 12 0.37 -0.50 -14.61
C LYS A 12 1.59 -0.28 -15.52
N ASN A 13 1.97 0.98 -15.71
CA ASN A 13 3.10 1.37 -16.56
C ASN A 13 4.42 1.55 -15.80
N ASP A 14 4.38 1.45 -14.47
CA ASP A 14 5.55 1.62 -13.61
C ASP A 14 6.32 0.32 -13.47
N GLU A 15 7.52 0.28 -14.03
CA GLU A 15 8.34 -0.94 -14.11
C GLU A 15 8.75 -1.47 -12.73
N HIS A 16 8.96 -0.60 -11.74
CA HIS A 16 9.31 -1.00 -10.37
C HIS A 16 8.20 -1.78 -9.68
N THR A 17 6.94 -1.60 -10.11
CA THR A 17 5.82 -2.36 -9.55
C THR A 17 5.81 -3.82 -10.04
N ARG A 18 6.51 -4.13 -11.14
CA ARG A 18 6.62 -5.50 -11.67
C ARG A 18 7.45 -6.40 -10.76
N GLU A 19 8.44 -5.83 -10.06
CA GLU A 19 9.31 -6.54 -9.12
C GLU A 19 8.55 -7.10 -7.90
N ILE A 20 7.34 -6.59 -7.64
CA ILE A 20 6.50 -7.04 -6.52
C ILE A 20 5.97 -8.45 -6.74
N GLY A 21 5.80 -8.88 -8.00
CA GLY A 21 5.14 -10.14 -8.33
C GLY A 21 3.66 -10.17 -7.90
N THR A 22 3.17 -11.37 -7.58
CA THR A 22 1.76 -11.60 -7.23
C THR A 22 1.48 -11.28 -5.77
N LEU A 23 0.45 -10.47 -5.50
CA LEU A 23 0.01 -10.16 -4.15
C LEU A 23 -0.69 -11.38 -3.53
N ILE A 24 -0.12 -11.96 -2.46
CA ILE A 24 -0.68 -13.14 -1.79
C ILE A 24 -1.37 -12.70 -0.49
N SER A 25 -2.69 -12.90 -0.40
CA SER A 25 -3.43 -12.63 0.85
C SER A 25 -3.21 -13.74 1.87
N VAL A 26 -2.85 -13.38 3.10
CA VAL A 26 -2.73 -14.33 4.22
C VAL A 26 -4.13 -14.70 4.71
N ARG A 27 -4.49 -15.97 4.55
CA ARG A 27 -5.76 -16.52 5.05
C ARG A 27 -5.63 -16.84 6.54
N ARG A 28 -6.46 -16.22 7.38
CA ARG A 28 -6.58 -16.59 8.80
C ARG A 28 -7.77 -17.52 8.98
N ARG A 29 -7.65 -18.55 9.82
CA ARG A 29 -8.74 -19.52 10.10
C ARG A 29 -10.08 -18.84 10.47
N LYS A 30 -10.02 -17.71 11.20
CA LYS A 30 -11.20 -16.95 11.64
C LYS A 30 -11.72 -15.93 10.61
N ASP A 31 -10.90 -15.52 9.64
CA ASP A 31 -11.24 -14.47 8.67
C ASP A 31 -10.44 -14.69 7.39
N LEU A 32 -11.00 -15.49 6.49
CA LEU A 32 -10.35 -15.91 5.26
C LEU A 32 -10.16 -14.75 4.26
N ASN A 33 -11.02 -13.73 4.33
CA ASN A 33 -11.09 -12.61 3.40
C ASN A 33 -10.75 -11.27 4.07
N HIS A 34 -9.93 -11.31 5.12
CA HIS A 34 -9.62 -10.15 5.95
C HIS A 34 -9.11 -8.96 5.12
N LEU A 35 -8.12 -9.21 4.26
CA LEU A 35 -7.51 -8.18 3.43
C LEU A 35 -8.53 -7.56 2.46
N GLN A 36 -9.28 -8.40 1.75
CA GLN A 36 -10.30 -7.96 0.78
C GLN A 36 -11.38 -7.10 1.46
N ARG A 37 -11.83 -7.51 2.65
CA ARG A 37 -12.79 -6.73 3.44
C ARG A 37 -12.22 -5.38 3.86
N ARG A 38 -10.96 -5.32 4.28
CA ARG A 38 -10.29 -4.04 4.60
C ARG A 38 -10.11 -3.14 3.38
N GLN A 39 -9.80 -3.73 2.23
CA GLN A 39 -9.70 -3.01 0.96
C GLN A 39 -11.02 -2.34 0.58
N GLN A 40 -12.13 -3.08 0.66
CA GLN A 40 -13.47 -2.55 0.39
C GLN A 40 -13.86 -1.45 1.37
N GLN A 41 -13.75 -1.71 2.68
CA GLN A 41 -14.14 -0.75 3.73
C GLN A 41 -13.34 0.56 3.70
N ARG A 42 -12.11 0.53 3.18
CA ARG A 42 -11.17 1.67 3.23
C ARG A 42 -10.86 2.24 1.84
N ALA A 43 -11.54 1.75 0.80
CA ALA A 43 -11.32 2.10 -0.59
C ALA A 43 -9.84 1.95 -1.03
N ILE A 44 -9.18 0.86 -0.63
CA ILE A 44 -7.78 0.56 -0.97
C ILE A 44 -7.73 -0.43 -2.13
N THR A 45 -7.08 -0.08 -3.23
CA THR A 45 -6.94 -0.96 -4.40
C THR A 45 -5.63 -1.76 -4.37
N ASN A 46 -5.53 -2.82 -5.19
CA ASN A 46 -4.29 -3.57 -5.34
C ASN A 46 -3.14 -2.71 -5.87
N SER A 47 -3.41 -1.78 -6.79
CA SER A 47 -2.39 -0.82 -7.27
C SER A 47 -1.84 0.04 -6.15
N MET A 48 -2.70 0.51 -5.23
CA MET A 48 -2.25 1.26 -4.06
C MET A 48 -1.35 0.42 -3.15
N ILE A 49 -1.67 -0.86 -2.97
CA ILE A 49 -0.84 -1.80 -2.22
C ILE A 49 0.52 -2.00 -2.91
N GLN A 50 0.56 -2.19 -4.23
CA GLN A 50 1.81 -2.31 -5.00
C GLN A 50 2.69 -1.07 -4.79
N ILE A 51 2.13 0.13 -4.96
CA ILE A 51 2.85 1.40 -4.75
C ILE A 51 3.43 1.47 -3.33
N ALA A 52 2.66 1.07 -2.32
CA ALA A 52 3.14 1.06 -0.94
C ALA A 52 4.29 0.06 -0.72
N LEU A 53 4.24 -1.11 -1.36
CA LEU A 53 5.31 -2.10 -1.26
C LEU A 53 6.59 -1.68 -2.00
N THR A 54 6.44 -0.97 -3.12
CA THR A 54 7.57 -0.45 -3.92
C THR A 54 8.21 0.77 -3.27
N TYR A 55 7.42 1.78 -2.90
CA TYR A 55 7.92 3.10 -2.49
C TYR A 55 7.72 3.43 -1.01
N GLY A 56 7.06 2.57 -0.24
CA GLY A 56 6.81 2.82 1.17
C GLY A 56 8.07 2.71 2.01
N CYS A 57 8.17 3.55 3.03
CA CYS A 57 9.21 3.37 4.04
C CYS A 57 9.00 2.04 4.76
N LYS A 58 9.99 1.15 4.64
CA LYS A 58 10.01 -0.17 5.25
C LYS A 58 10.37 -0.07 6.72
N SER A 59 9.66 -0.81 7.55
CA SER A 59 9.93 -0.99 8.97
C SER A 59 9.55 -2.41 9.39
N PHE A 60 10.01 -2.87 10.55
CA PHE A 60 9.70 -4.19 11.08
C PHE A 60 9.16 -4.06 12.49
N SER A 61 8.06 -4.76 12.78
CA SER A 61 7.46 -4.76 14.11
C SER A 61 6.66 -6.04 14.33
N ARG A 62 6.82 -6.65 15.52
CA ARG A 62 6.05 -7.84 15.95
C ARG A 62 6.05 -8.97 14.91
N GLY A 63 7.21 -9.25 14.31
CA GLY A 63 7.34 -10.32 13.32
C GLY A 63 6.80 -9.99 11.92
N ALA A 64 6.40 -8.75 11.66
CA ALA A 64 5.83 -8.34 10.37
C ALA A 64 6.59 -7.17 9.74
N LEU A 65 6.68 -7.21 8.42
CA LEU A 65 7.17 -6.11 7.60
C LEU A 65 6.05 -5.10 7.37
N ILE A 66 6.36 -3.83 7.55
CA ILE A 66 5.40 -2.73 7.45
C ILE A 66 5.95 -1.70 6.47
N PHE A 67 5.18 -1.44 5.42
CA PHE A 67 5.49 -0.43 4.41
C PHE A 67 4.51 0.72 4.57
N THR A 68 5.01 1.94 4.76
CA THR A 68 4.15 3.14 4.94
C THR A 68 4.49 4.21 3.91
N LEU A 69 3.49 4.62 3.13
CA LEU A 69 3.62 5.77 2.25
C LEU A 69 3.59 7.07 3.06
N ASN A 70 4.58 7.93 2.82
CA ASN A 70 4.64 9.27 3.37
C ASN A 70 5.17 10.25 2.32
N ASP A 71 5.18 11.53 2.66
CA ASP A 71 5.55 12.61 1.75
C ASP A 71 6.94 12.47 1.18
N ARG A 72 7.88 12.03 2.02
CA ARG A 72 9.27 11.80 1.63
C ARG A 72 9.37 10.60 0.70
N SER A 73 8.64 9.53 0.99
CA SER A 73 8.66 8.28 0.22
C SER A 73 8.00 8.44 -1.15
N LEU A 74 7.03 9.34 -1.27
CA LEU A 74 6.38 9.68 -2.54
C LEU A 74 7.10 10.79 -3.32
N ARG A 75 8.00 11.54 -2.67
CA ARG A 75 8.77 12.61 -3.33
C ARG A 75 9.67 12.01 -4.40
N GLY A 76 9.64 12.60 -5.61
CA GLY A 76 10.39 12.10 -6.76
C GLY A 76 9.74 10.90 -7.46
N THR A 77 8.57 10.45 -7.01
CA THR A 77 7.80 9.40 -7.71
C THR A 77 6.68 10.02 -8.57
N PRO A 78 6.20 9.31 -9.60
CA PRO A 78 5.02 9.73 -10.38
C PRO A 78 3.74 9.90 -9.54
N TYR A 79 3.73 9.37 -8.32
CA TYR A 79 2.59 9.38 -7.40
C TYR A 79 2.57 10.59 -6.48
N TYR A 80 3.58 11.46 -6.50
CA TYR A 80 3.65 12.65 -5.66
C TYR A 80 2.42 13.56 -5.82
N LYS A 81 1.89 13.69 -7.04
CA LYS A 81 0.65 14.43 -7.32
C LYS A 81 -0.60 13.89 -6.62
N TYR A 82 -0.56 12.64 -6.15
CA TYR A 82 -1.65 11.98 -5.41
C TYR A 82 -1.33 11.82 -3.92
N ILE A 83 -0.40 12.63 -3.39
CA ILE A 83 0.04 12.58 -2.00
C ILE A 83 -1.13 12.59 -1.01
N ASN A 84 -2.14 13.44 -1.20
CA ASN A 84 -3.28 13.52 -0.28
C ASN A 84 -4.14 12.24 -0.27
N VAL A 85 -4.10 11.46 -1.34
CA VAL A 85 -4.82 10.18 -1.45
C VAL A 85 -3.99 9.04 -0.86
N LEU A 86 -2.69 9.02 -1.14
CA LEU A 86 -1.81 7.88 -0.82
C LEU A 86 -1.10 8.00 0.54
N ARG A 87 -0.95 9.22 1.07
CA ARG A 87 -0.28 9.48 2.34
C ARG A 87 -0.91 8.66 3.46
N GLY A 88 -0.06 7.99 4.22
CA GLY A 88 -0.45 7.17 5.35
C GLY A 88 -0.99 5.80 4.97
N LEU A 89 -1.01 5.41 3.69
CA LEU A 89 -1.28 4.02 3.35
C LEU A 89 -0.21 3.14 3.96
N ARG A 90 -0.65 2.16 4.74
CA ARG A 90 0.22 1.18 5.38
C ARG A 90 -0.18 -0.23 4.97
N VAL A 91 0.81 -0.99 4.51
CA VAL A 91 0.67 -2.40 4.15
C VAL A 91 1.51 -3.21 5.12
N VAL A 92 0.91 -4.25 5.70
CA VAL A 92 1.56 -5.16 6.65
C VAL A 92 1.67 -6.53 6.01
N CYS A 93 2.88 -7.07 5.98
CA CYS A 93 3.20 -8.34 5.34
C CYS A 93 3.95 -9.27 6.31
N LEU A 94 3.74 -10.57 6.18
CA LEU A 94 4.59 -11.59 6.81
C LEU A 94 5.87 -11.81 6.00
N VAL A 95 5.77 -11.69 4.67
CA VAL A 95 6.89 -11.80 3.73
C VAL A 95 6.81 -10.62 2.76
N GLY A 96 7.94 -9.95 2.54
CA GLY A 96 8.03 -8.82 1.62
C GLY A 96 8.09 -9.27 0.15
N PRO A 97 8.21 -8.31 -0.78
CA PRO A 97 8.47 -8.62 -2.18
C PRO A 97 9.77 -9.43 -2.38
N PRO A 98 9.85 -10.28 -3.42
CA PRO A 98 8.79 -10.60 -4.39
C PRO A 98 7.72 -11.56 -3.83
N ASN A 99 6.51 -11.54 -4.42
CA ASN A 99 5.34 -12.33 -4.01
C ASN A 99 4.95 -12.17 -2.54
N PRO A 100 4.63 -10.93 -2.11
CA PRO A 100 4.44 -10.60 -0.71
C PRO A 100 3.23 -11.32 -0.11
N LYS A 101 3.39 -11.80 1.13
CA LYS A 101 2.30 -12.37 1.94
C LYS A 101 1.67 -11.28 2.80
N ILE A 102 0.61 -10.68 2.30
CA ILE A 102 -0.05 -9.51 2.89
C ILE A 102 -1.03 -9.96 3.97
N LEU A 103 -0.86 -9.39 5.16
CA LEU A 103 -1.71 -9.62 6.32
C LEU A 103 -2.90 -8.66 6.35
N THR A 104 -2.65 -7.38 6.11
CA THR A 104 -3.68 -6.32 6.12
C THR A 104 -3.15 -5.05 5.46
N ALA A 105 -4.07 -4.16 5.07
CA ALA A 105 -3.77 -2.81 4.60
C ALA A 105 -4.72 -1.80 5.26
N TYR A 106 -4.18 -0.65 5.67
CA TYR A 106 -4.97 0.37 6.37
C TYR A 106 -4.37 1.77 6.25
N TRP A 107 -5.19 2.79 6.51
CA TRP A 107 -4.76 4.19 6.62
C TRP A 107 -4.23 4.46 8.02
N HIS A 108 -2.95 4.81 8.14
CA HIS A 108 -2.32 5.22 9.38
C HIS A 108 -2.62 6.70 9.65
N GLU A 109 -3.64 6.94 10.48
CA GLU A 109 -4.21 8.27 10.76
C GLU A 109 -3.18 9.33 11.13
N LYS A 110 -2.19 9.01 11.99
CA LYS A 110 -1.15 9.98 12.37
C LYS A 110 -0.33 10.46 11.17
N THR A 111 -0.04 9.57 10.22
CA THR A 111 0.67 9.94 8.98
C THR A 111 -0.27 10.66 8.01
N LYS A 112 -1.52 10.21 7.90
CA LYS A 112 -2.52 10.79 7.00
C LYS A 112 -2.87 12.24 7.37
N ARG A 113 -3.02 12.52 8.67
CA ARG A 113 -3.35 13.85 9.22
C ARG A 113 -2.19 14.84 9.25
N ARG A 114 -0.95 14.41 8.96
CA ARG A 114 0.18 15.33 8.69
C ARG A 114 -0.03 15.99 7.32
N VAL A 115 -1.12 16.74 7.16
CA VAL A 115 -1.25 17.73 6.12
C VAL A 115 -0.47 18.92 6.66
N ARG A 116 0.72 19.18 6.12
CA ARG A 116 1.33 20.51 6.29
C ARG A 116 0.43 21.45 5.50
N ILE A 117 -0.31 22.30 6.23
CA ILE A 117 -0.91 23.52 5.69
C ILE A 117 0.24 24.45 5.32
#